data_AF-A0A918F8C7-F1
#
_entry.id   AF-A0A918F8C7-F1
#
_cell.length_a   1.000
_cell.length_b   1.000
_cell.length_c   1.000
_cell.angle_alpha   90.00
_cell.angle_beta   90.00
_cell.angle_gamma   90.00
#
_symmetry.space_group_name_H-M   'P 1'
#
loop_
_entity.id
_entity.type
_entity.pdbx_description
1 polymer ?
#
loop_
_entity_poly.entity_id
_entity_poly.type
_entity_poly.pdbx_seq_one_letter_code
_entity_poly.pdbx_strand_id
1 'polypeptide(L)'
;MADALAERCERLRQPVTELVAISMSAAYRAQDQPELLRAIGVVRGILAEDPAALPEGALRDWIPTALRNLEQMREAVERGDAAKSYAILTDKTDGFIRLAYGCAGFPGWEQG
;
A
#
# COMPACT_ATOMS: atom_id res chain seq x y z
N MET A 1 6.50 20.35 0.77
CA MET A 1 5.51 21.16 0.01
C MET A 1 4.23 20.36 -0.08
N ALA A 2 3.05 20.94 0.19
CA ALA A 2 1.77 20.20 0.13
C ALA A 2 1.51 19.55 -1.25
N ASP A 3 2.11 20.11 -2.30
CA ASP A 3 2.07 19.63 -3.67
C ASP A 3 2.65 18.20 -3.83
N ALA A 4 3.82 17.93 -3.23
CA ALA A 4 4.45 16.60 -3.28
C ALA A 4 3.64 15.53 -2.52
N LEU A 5 2.96 15.93 -1.44
CA LEU A 5 2.06 15.03 -0.71
C LEU A 5 0.80 14.73 -1.54
N ALA A 6 0.19 15.75 -2.13
CA ALA A 6 -0.97 15.61 -2.99
C ALA A 6 -0.68 14.70 -4.20
N GLU A 7 0.45 14.92 -4.88
CA GLU A 7 0.88 14.10 -6.02
C GLU A 7 1.09 12.64 -5.60
N ARG A 8 1.77 12.39 -4.48
CA ARG A 8 2.00 11.02 -4.01
C ARG A 8 0.69 10.32 -3.62
N CYS A 9 -0.22 11.02 -2.94
CA CYS A 9 -1.54 10.49 -2.61
C CYS A 9 -2.39 10.21 -3.86
N GLU A 10 -2.31 11.04 -4.89
CA GLU A 10 -2.99 10.83 -6.17
C GLU A 10 -2.45 9.58 -6.87
N ARG A 11 -1.11 9.50 -7.03
CA ARG A 11 -0.42 8.36 -7.65
C ARG A 11 -0.64 7.04 -6.92
N LEU A 12 -0.81 7.05 -5.60
CA LEU A 12 -1.09 5.85 -4.80
C LEU A 12 -2.54 5.37 -4.88
N ARG A 13 -3.48 6.23 -5.25
CA ARG A 13 -4.93 5.94 -5.17
C ARG A 13 -5.32 4.71 -5.98
N GLN A 14 -4.99 4.69 -7.26
CA GLN A 14 -5.34 3.58 -8.15
C GLN A 14 -4.56 2.30 -7.79
N PRO A 15 -3.21 2.33 -7.67
CA PRO A 15 -2.44 1.12 -7.37
C PRO A 15 -2.80 0.46 -6.03
N VAL A 16 -3.15 1.23 -5.00
CA VAL A 16 -3.56 0.67 -3.71
C VAL A 16 -4.95 0.05 -3.80
N THR A 17 -5.87 0.67 -4.54
CA THR A 17 -7.20 0.08 -4.78
C THR A 17 -7.08 -1.26 -5.51
N GLU A 18 -6.21 -1.32 -6.53
CA GLU A 18 -5.91 -2.55 -7.26
C GLU A 18 -5.25 -3.60 -6.35
N LEU A 19 -4.28 -3.19 -5.51
CA LEU A 19 -3.63 -4.07 -4.54
C LEU A 19 -4.64 -4.71 -3.58
N VAL A 20 -5.63 -3.97 -3.09
CA VAL A 20 -6.69 -4.49 -2.21
C VAL A 20 -7.56 -5.51 -2.97
N ALA A 21 -8.03 -5.15 -4.17
CA ALA A 21 -8.87 -6.03 -4.97
C ALA A 21 -8.17 -7.35 -5.32
N ILE A 22 -6.92 -7.28 -5.77
CA ILE A 22 -6.16 -8.48 -6.17
C ILE A 22 -5.71 -9.31 -4.96
N SER A 23 -5.39 -8.67 -3.82
CA SER A 23 -5.08 -9.40 -2.57
C SER A 23 -6.27 -10.23 -2.09
N MET A 24 -7.48 -9.68 -2.20
CA MET A 24 -8.71 -10.39 -1.85
C MET A 24 -8.98 -11.57 -2.81
N SER A 25 -8.75 -11.39 -4.12
CA SER A 25 -8.91 -12.49 -5.09
C SER A 25 -7.86 -13.59 -4.91
N ALA A 26 -6.58 -13.21 -4.78
CA ALA A 26 -5.46 -14.13 -4.65
C ALA A 26 -5.50 -14.98 -3.38
N ALA A 27 -6.18 -14.50 -2.32
CA ALA A 27 -6.44 -15.29 -1.11
C ALA A 27 -7.25 -16.57 -1.39
N TYR A 28 -8.07 -16.58 -2.44
CA TYR A 28 -8.89 -17.73 -2.85
C TYR A 28 -8.44 -18.36 -4.18
N ARG A 29 -7.65 -17.65 -4.98
CA ARG A 29 -7.26 -18.04 -6.34
C ARG A 29 -5.76 -17.91 -6.52
N ALA A 30 -5.04 -19.04 -6.43
CA ALA A 30 -3.59 -19.07 -6.59
C ALA A 30 -3.10 -18.54 -7.95
N GLN A 31 -3.91 -18.64 -9.00
CA GLN A 31 -3.61 -18.10 -10.33
C GLN A 31 -3.45 -16.57 -10.36
N ASP A 32 -3.98 -15.85 -9.36
CA ASP A 32 -3.91 -14.40 -9.26
C ASP A 32 -2.66 -13.93 -8.49
N GLN A 33 -1.88 -14.84 -7.91
CA GLN A 33 -0.65 -14.52 -7.16
C GLN A 33 0.42 -13.76 -7.99
N PRO A 34 0.65 -14.07 -9.28
CA PRO A 34 1.59 -13.29 -10.11
C PRO A 34 1.14 -11.84 -10.27
N GLU A 35 -0.17 -11.59 -10.38
CA GLU A 35 -0.71 -10.24 -10.49
C GLU A 35 -0.62 -9.50 -9.15
N LEU A 36 -0.84 -10.21 -8.04
CA LEU A 36 -0.63 -9.65 -6.70
C LEU A 36 0.84 -9.23 -6.49
N LEU A 37 1.82 -10.02 -6.93
CA LEU A 37 3.24 -9.65 -6.86
C LEU A 37 3.54 -8.38 -7.67
N ARG A 38 2.92 -8.22 -8.85
CA ARG A 38 3.06 -7.00 -9.65
C ARG A 38 2.45 -5.79 -8.94
N ALA A 39 1.24 -5.92 -8.39
CA ALA A 39 0.57 -4.84 -7.66
C ALA A 39 1.38 -4.39 -6.44
N ILE A 40 1.95 -5.34 -5.67
CA ILE A 40 2.87 -5.05 -4.56
C ILE A 40 4.08 -4.24 -5.05
N GLY A 41 4.67 -4.64 -6.18
CA GLY A 41 5.81 -3.95 -6.79
C GLY A 41 5.49 -2.50 -7.18
N VAL A 42 4.33 -2.25 -7.80
CA VAL A 42 3.90 -0.89 -8.20
C VAL A 42 3.76 0.02 -6.98
N VAL A 43 3.02 -0.42 -5.96
CA VAL A 43 2.81 0.38 -4.73
C VAL A 43 4.14 0.63 -4.01
N ARG A 44 4.99 -0.40 -3.90
CA ARG A 44 6.33 -0.25 -3.32
C ARG A 44 7.18 0.76 -4.08
N GLY A 45 7.12 0.76 -5.41
CA GLY A 45 7.87 1.69 -6.25
C GLY A 45 7.54 3.15 -5.92
N ILE A 46 6.27 3.47 -5.69
CA ILE A 46 5.81 4.82 -5.34
C ILE A 46 6.23 5.18 -3.90
N LEU A 47 6.07 4.26 -2.96
CA LEU A 47 6.42 4.51 -1.54
C LEU A 47 7.93 4.56 -1.30
N ALA A 48 8.74 3.95 -2.16
CA ALA A 48 10.20 3.95 -2.06
C ALA A 48 10.85 5.20 -2.66
N GLU A 49 10.09 6.06 -3.34
CA GLU A 49 10.55 7.38 -3.76
C GLU A 49 10.93 8.22 -2.53
N ASP A 50 11.89 9.15 -2.70
CA ASP A 50 12.46 9.91 -1.59
C ASP A 50 11.37 10.59 -0.73
N PRO A 51 11.33 10.31 0.59
CA PRO A 51 10.33 10.89 1.49
C PRO A 51 10.75 12.26 2.04
N ALA A 52 11.97 12.75 1.77
CA ALA A 52 12.41 14.05 2.29
C ALA A 52 11.64 15.22 1.66
N ALA A 53 11.11 15.01 0.44
CA ALA A 53 10.20 15.96 -0.22
C ALA A 53 8.81 16.05 0.44
N LEU A 54 8.41 15.04 1.22
CA LEU A 54 7.14 15.03 1.94
C LEU A 54 7.23 15.86 3.23
N PRO A 55 6.16 16.61 3.58
CA PRO A 55 6.08 17.24 4.90
C PRO A 55 6.11 16.17 6.01
N GLU A 56 6.57 16.58 7.19
CA GLU A 56 6.42 15.76 8.40
C GLU A 56 4.93 15.47 8.65
N GLY A 57 4.62 14.23 9.03
CA GLY A 57 3.23 13.80 9.24
C GLY A 57 3.00 12.32 8.96
N ALA A 58 1.75 11.90 9.15
CA ALA A 58 1.35 10.49 9.20
C ALA A 58 1.79 9.67 7.99
N LEU A 59 1.76 10.21 6.77
CA LEU A 59 2.25 9.48 5.59
C LEU A 59 3.77 9.23 5.67
N ARG A 60 4.54 10.28 5.92
CA ARG A 60 6.02 10.20 5.97
C ARG A 60 6.49 9.25 7.06
N ASP A 61 5.86 9.32 8.24
CA ASP A 61 6.19 8.46 9.38
C ASP A 61 5.81 6.99 9.13
N TRP A 62 4.78 6.73 8.32
CA TRP A 62 4.30 5.38 8.05
C TRP A 62 5.02 4.68 6.88
N ILE A 63 5.66 5.41 5.96
CA ILE A 63 6.36 4.84 4.79
C ILE A 63 7.30 3.67 5.17
N PRO A 64 8.17 3.76 6.19
CA PRO A 64 9.05 2.64 6.57
C PRO A 64 8.27 1.38 6.92
N THR A 65 7.16 1.52 7.65
CA THR A 65 6.26 0.42 8.02
C THR A 65 5.55 -0.14 6.78
N ALA A 66 5.05 0.71 5.90
CA ALA A 66 4.41 0.31 4.65
C ALA A 66 5.35 -0.51 3.76
N LEU A 67 6.60 -0.07 3.60
CA LEU A 67 7.62 -0.78 2.82
C LEU A 67 7.96 -2.15 3.44
N ARG A 68 8.06 -2.23 4.78
CA ARG A 68 8.25 -3.50 5.48
C ARG A 68 7.07 -4.44 5.24
N ASN A 69 5.84 -3.94 5.33
CA ASN A 69 4.63 -4.73 5.14
C ASN A 69 4.51 -5.24 3.70
N LEU A 70 4.82 -4.42 2.70
CA LEU A 70 4.84 -4.84 1.29
C LEU A 70 5.88 -5.93 1.02
N GLU A 71 7.05 -5.87 1.68
CA GLU A 71 8.04 -6.95 1.58
C GLU A 71 7.52 -8.24 2.22
N GLN A 72 6.91 -8.16 3.42
CA GLN A 72 6.31 -9.33 4.07
C GLN A 72 5.15 -9.93 3.26
N MET A 73 4.35 -9.09 2.61
CA MET A 73 3.32 -9.52 1.65
C MET A 73 3.96 -10.26 0.48
N ARG A 74 4.97 -9.68 -0.16
CA ARG A 74 5.71 -10.30 -1.27
C ARG A 74 6.22 -11.69 -0.89
N GLU A 75 6.92 -11.80 0.23
CA GLU A 75 7.42 -13.08 0.72
C GLU A 75 6.30 -14.08 1.05
N ALA A 76 5.16 -13.64 1.57
CA ALA A 76 4.02 -14.50 1.83
C ALA A 76 3.45 -15.08 0.54
N VAL A 77 3.27 -14.23 -0.49
CA VAL A 77 2.79 -14.66 -1.81
C VAL A 77 3.78 -15.60 -2.49
N GLU A 78 5.09 -15.33 -2.43
CA GLU A 78 6.12 -16.22 -2.98
C GLU A 78 6.13 -17.61 -2.31
N ARG A 79 5.73 -17.69 -1.04
CA ARG A 79 5.56 -18.95 -0.30
C ARG A 79 4.19 -19.61 -0.52
N GLY A 80 3.33 -19.04 -1.37
CA GLY A 80 1.98 -19.51 -1.64
C GLY A 80 0.94 -19.12 -0.59
N ASP A 81 1.29 -18.28 0.38
CA ASP A 81 0.43 -17.83 1.48
C ASP A 81 -0.17 -16.45 1.19
N ALA A 82 -1.01 -16.39 0.15
CA ALA A 82 -1.70 -15.15 -0.24
C ALA A 82 -2.70 -14.66 0.83
N ALA A 83 -3.22 -15.56 1.67
CA ALA A 83 -4.08 -15.21 2.79
C ALA A 83 -3.33 -14.37 3.84
N LYS A 84 -2.08 -14.75 4.18
CA LYS A 84 -1.22 -13.94 5.04
C LYS A 84 -0.89 -12.58 4.43
N SER A 85 -0.69 -12.50 3.11
CA SER A 85 -0.53 -11.21 2.42
C SER A 85 -1.74 -10.29 2.63
N TYR A 86 -2.95 -10.82 2.48
CA TYR A 86 -4.18 -10.06 2.73
C TYR A 86 -4.29 -9.62 4.20
N ALA A 87 -3.96 -10.49 5.16
CA ALA A 87 -3.97 -10.15 6.58
C ALA A 87 -3.02 -8.99 6.93
N ILE A 88 -1.81 -8.97 6.34
CA ILE A 88 -0.84 -7.88 6.50
C ILE A 88 -1.40 -6.57 5.93
N LEU A 89 -2.00 -6.63 4.74
CA LEU A 89 -2.58 -5.46 4.07
C LEU A 89 -3.69 -4.80 4.92
N THR A 90 -4.57 -5.61 5.49
CA THR A 90 -5.73 -5.18 6.27
C THR A 90 -5.47 -5.02 7.75
N ASP A 91 -4.21 -5.09 8.19
CA ASP A 91 -3.87 -4.89 9.59
C ASP A 91 -4.34 -3.50 10.07
N LYS A 92 -5.02 -3.49 11.22
CA LYS A 92 -5.69 -2.28 11.73
C LYS A 92 -4.72 -1.29 12.38
N THR A 93 -3.51 -1.72 12.72
CA THR A 93 -2.53 -0.92 13.45
C THR A 93 -1.51 -0.32 12.50
N ASP A 94 -0.99 -1.13 11.59
CA ASP A 94 0.15 -0.84 10.73
C ASP A 94 -0.15 -1.06 9.23
N GLY A 95 -1.32 -1.60 8.89
CA GLY A 95 -1.72 -1.86 7.51
C GLY A 95 -2.09 -0.60 6.71
N PHE A 96 -2.64 -0.81 5.52
CA PHE A 96 -2.89 0.26 4.56
C PHE A 96 -4.01 1.24 4.97
N ILE A 97 -4.71 0.97 6.06
CA ILE A 97 -5.62 1.95 6.69
C ILE A 97 -4.88 3.24 7.07
N ARG A 98 -3.58 3.16 7.40
CA ARG A 98 -2.74 4.32 7.70
C ARG A 98 -2.57 5.27 6.53
N LEU A 99 -2.67 4.76 5.30
CA LEU A 99 -2.62 5.59 4.11
C LEU A 99 -3.84 6.53 4.01
N ALA A 100 -5.02 6.06 4.42
CA ALA A 100 -6.22 6.91 4.46
C ALA A 100 -6.04 8.09 5.44
N TYR A 101 -5.39 7.86 6.59
CA TYR A 101 -5.04 8.95 7.51
C TYR A 101 -3.95 9.87 6.95
N GLY A 102 -2.93 9.32 6.29
CA GLY A 102 -1.83 10.09 5.70
C GLY A 102 -2.24 10.95 4.51
N CYS A 103 -3.27 10.53 3.78
CA CYS A 103 -3.81 11.22 2.61
C CYS A 103 -5.17 11.90 2.89
N ALA A 104 -5.60 11.99 4.16
CA ALA A 104 -6.86 12.61 4.52
C ALA A 104 -6.94 14.07 4.00
N GLY A 105 -8.05 14.40 3.35
CA GLY A 105 -8.28 15.72 2.74
C GLY A 105 -7.80 15.86 1.29
N PHE A 106 -7.20 14.81 0.69
CA PHE A 106 -6.95 14.76 -0.75
C PHE A 106 -8.10 14.03 -1.49
N PRO A 107 -8.38 14.40 -2.75
CA PRO A 107 -9.45 13.78 -3.53
C PRO A 107 -9.26 12.26 -3.66
N GLY A 108 -10.33 11.51 -3.38
CA GLY A 108 -10.28 10.03 -3.32
C GLY A 108 -9.84 9.44 -1.99
N TRP A 109 -9.53 10.28 -0.99
CA TRP A 109 -9.14 9.91 0.38
C TRP A 109 -10.03 10.59 1.45
N GLU A 110 -11.18 11.13 1.05
CA GLU A 110 -12.06 12.00 1.85
C GLU A 110 -12.81 11.30 3.01
N GLN A 111 -12.59 9.99 3.22
CA GLN A 111 -13.25 9.20 4.27
C GLN A 111 -12.28 8.49 5.24
N GLY A 112 -11.09 9.07 5.47
CA GLY A 112 -10.15 8.60 6.50
C GLY A 112 -10.64 8.85 7.92
#